data_AF-A0A8C3QNI2-F1
#
_entry.id   AF-A0A8C3QNI2-F1
#
_cell.length_a   1.000
_cell.length_b   1.000
_cell.length_c   1.000
_cell.angle_alpha   90.00
_cell.angle_beta   90.00
_cell.angle_gamma   90.00
#
_symmetry.space_group_name_H-M   'P 1'
#
loop_
_entity.id
_entity.type
_entity.pdbx_description
1 polymer ?
#
loop_
_entity_poly.entity_id
_entity_poly.type
_entity_poly.pdbx_seq_one_letter_code
_entity_poly.pdbx_strand_id
1 'polypeptide(L)'
;MFLLTATARHLAGPLAHRPRGYLQARWGYGRRGAARAHLLGLLTLTLVLLVLLPAATFCLLEPTWSYLDAVYFCVISLCTVGFGDLVPARQARQPLRQLYQVGVAVYLLLGVTGVLLLAQTFGHVAELHGVPGLAPAPAPGGADGEEGAGLLEGDKPPRGGRRGG
;
A
#
# COMPACT_ATOMS: atom_id res chain seq x y z
N MET A 1 -9.18 -8.77 23.26
CA MET A 1 -9.40 -7.91 22.07
C MET A 1 -8.43 -6.74 21.99
N PHE A 2 -8.09 -6.02 23.07
CA PHE A 2 -7.11 -4.91 23.03
C PHE A 2 -5.65 -5.31 22.70
N LEU A 3 -5.23 -6.53 23.08
CA LEU A 3 -3.88 -7.06 22.77
C LEU A 3 -3.66 -7.32 21.28
N LEU A 4 -4.70 -7.70 20.55
CA LEU A 4 -4.68 -7.93 19.10
C LEU A 4 -4.54 -6.59 18.33
N THR A 5 -5.22 -5.54 18.80
CA THR A 5 -5.13 -4.20 18.21
C THR A 5 -3.79 -3.53 18.49
N ALA A 6 -3.19 -3.78 19.65
CA ALA A 6 -1.88 -3.24 20.04
C ALA A 6 -0.73 -3.88 19.25
N THR A 7 -0.76 -5.20 19.07
CA THR A 7 0.25 -5.92 18.26
C THR A 7 0.15 -5.58 16.78
N ALA A 8 -1.07 -5.41 16.24
CA ALA A 8 -1.27 -4.97 14.85
C ALA A 8 -0.70 -3.56 14.57
N ARG A 9 -0.88 -2.61 15.51
CA ARG A 9 -0.35 -1.24 15.36
C ARG A 9 1.17 -1.16 15.47
N HIS A 10 1.78 -2.01 16.30
CA HIS A 10 3.23 -2.00 16.52
C HIS A 10 4.02 -2.60 15.34
N LEU A 11 3.39 -3.50 14.57
CA LEU A 11 4.00 -4.12 13.39
C LEU A 11 3.84 -3.27 12.12
N ALA A 12 2.75 -2.50 12.00
CA ALA A 12 2.46 -1.66 10.83
C ALA A 12 3.36 -0.42 10.71
N GLY A 13 3.71 0.21 11.84
CA GLY A 13 4.49 1.46 11.86
C GLY A 13 5.90 1.37 11.25
N PRO A 14 6.76 0.43 11.67
CA PRO A 14 8.14 0.35 11.17
C PRO A 14 8.23 -0.23 9.75
N LEU A 15 7.28 -1.09 9.35
CA LEU A 15 7.29 -1.76 8.05
C LEU A 15 6.82 -0.84 6.91
N ALA A 16 5.93 0.12 7.19
CA ALA A 16 5.37 1.03 6.19
C ALA A 16 6.27 2.23 5.85
N HIS A 17 7.17 2.67 6.74
CA HIS A 17 7.92 3.94 6.58
C HIS A 17 9.40 3.80 6.21
N ARG A 18 10.06 2.68 6.50
CA ARG A 18 11.52 2.50 6.26
C ARG A 18 11.94 2.18 4.82
N PRO A 19 11.19 1.45 3.97
CA PRO A 19 11.77 0.94 2.72
C PRO A 19 11.87 2.01 1.62
N ARG A 20 11.00 3.03 1.62
CA ARG A 20 10.95 4.03 0.53
C ARG A 20 12.13 5.01 0.57
N GLY A 21 12.58 5.42 1.76
CA GLY A 21 13.70 6.36 1.90
C GLY A 21 15.06 5.77 1.52
N TYR A 22 15.27 4.47 1.77
CA TYR A 22 16.56 3.81 1.50
C TYR A 22 16.77 3.56 0.00
N LEU A 23 15.70 3.22 -0.73
CA LEU A 23 15.79 3.00 -2.18
C LEU A 23 15.98 4.31 -2.96
N GLN A 24 15.43 5.41 -2.45
CA GLN A 24 15.49 6.71 -3.14
C GLN A 24 16.88 7.38 -3.03
N ALA A 25 17.65 7.06 -1.99
CA ALA A 25 18.99 7.61 -1.78
C ALA A 25 20.06 6.98 -2.68
N ARG A 26 19.83 5.78 -3.24
CA ARG A 26 20.88 5.00 -3.91
C ARG A 26 20.79 4.92 -5.43
N TRP A 27 19.63 5.19 -6.04
CA TRP A 27 19.43 4.97 -7.47
C TRP A 27 18.80 6.17 -8.19
N GLY A 28 19.66 7.01 -8.76
CA GLY A 28 19.30 8.12 -9.66
C GLY A 28 18.74 7.63 -11.00
N TYR A 29 17.52 7.09 -11.01
CA TYR A 29 16.77 6.76 -12.21
C TYR A 29 15.90 7.96 -12.68
N GLY A 30 15.63 8.06 -13.98
CA GLY A 30 14.67 9.02 -14.52
C GLY A 30 13.27 8.83 -13.91
N ARG A 31 12.62 9.94 -13.51
CA ARG A 31 11.43 10.01 -12.62
C ARG A 31 10.25 9.11 -13.02
N ARG A 32 10.11 8.75 -14.30
CA ARG A 32 9.03 7.89 -14.85
C ARG A 32 9.46 6.42 -15.07
N GLY A 33 10.74 6.18 -15.39
CA GLY A 33 11.29 4.83 -15.59
C GLY A 33 11.62 4.14 -14.27
N ALA A 34 12.11 4.91 -13.30
CA ALA A 34 12.41 4.44 -11.93
C ALA A 34 11.19 3.75 -11.30
N ALA A 35 10.03 4.42 -11.40
CA ALA A 35 8.79 3.96 -10.76
C ALA A 35 8.30 2.65 -11.38
N ARG A 36 8.36 2.52 -12.71
CA ARG A 36 7.98 1.29 -13.41
C ARG A 36 8.92 0.13 -13.08
N ALA A 37 10.23 0.36 -13.12
CA ALA A 37 11.21 -0.66 -12.76
C ALA A 37 11.08 -1.09 -11.29
N HIS A 38 10.84 -0.14 -10.39
CA HIS A 38 10.60 -0.40 -8.97
C HIS A 38 9.33 -1.21 -8.74
N LEU A 39 8.22 -0.87 -9.40
CA LEU A 39 6.96 -1.61 -9.34
C LEU A 39 7.10 -3.03 -9.89
N LEU A 40 7.74 -3.20 -11.05
CA LEU A 40 8.01 -4.52 -11.61
C LEU A 40 8.92 -5.34 -10.70
N GLY A 41 9.94 -4.71 -10.11
CA GLY A 41 10.81 -5.34 -9.11
C GLY A 41 10.06 -5.78 -7.86
N LEU A 42 9.19 -4.92 -7.31
CA LEU A 42 8.35 -5.25 -6.16
C LEU A 42 7.33 -6.35 -6.48
N LEU A 43 6.69 -6.30 -7.64
CA LEU A 43 5.72 -7.31 -8.08
C LEU A 43 6.39 -8.67 -8.24
N THR A 44 7.52 -8.72 -8.94
CA THR A 44 8.29 -9.96 -9.15
C THR A 44 8.82 -10.50 -7.82
N LEU A 45 9.39 -9.65 -6.97
CA LEU A 45 9.84 -10.04 -5.63
C LEU A 45 8.68 -10.60 -4.79
N THR A 46 7.53 -9.95 -4.81
CA THR A 46 6.35 -10.39 -4.06
C THR A 46 5.84 -11.74 -4.57
N LEU A 47 5.77 -11.93 -5.89
CA LEU A 47 5.37 -13.19 -6.50
C LEU A 47 6.32 -14.33 -6.12
N VAL A 48 7.63 -14.10 -6.19
CA VAL A 48 8.63 -15.12 -5.84
C VAL A 48 8.58 -15.45 -4.35
N LEU A 49 8.57 -14.43 -3.47
CA LEU A 49 8.66 -14.61 -2.03
C LEU A 49 7.36 -15.10 -1.39
N LEU A 50 6.19 -14.67 -1.90
CA LEU A 50 4.89 -15.03 -1.32
C LEU A 50 4.19 -16.16 -2.07
N VAL A 51 4.51 -16.44 -3.33
CA VAL A 51 3.84 -17.50 -4.09
C VAL A 51 4.78 -18.66 -4.39
N LEU A 52 5.88 -18.42 -5.10
CA LEU A 52 6.70 -19.53 -5.62
C LEU A 52 7.50 -20.26 -4.53
N LEU A 53 8.15 -19.52 -3.62
CA LEU A 53 8.89 -20.13 -2.50
C LEU A 53 7.94 -20.87 -1.52
N PRO A 54 6.83 -20.26 -1.06
CA PRO A 54 5.91 -20.96 -0.16
C PRO A 54 5.24 -22.14 -0.84
N ALA A 55 4.87 -22.05 -2.13
CA ALA A 55 4.32 -23.18 -2.86
C ALA A 55 5.28 -24.38 -2.92
N ALA A 56 6.58 -24.12 -3.11
CA ALA A 56 7.58 -25.18 -3.04
C ALA A 56 7.64 -25.81 -1.64
N THR A 57 7.60 -24.99 -0.58
CA THR A 57 7.56 -25.53 0.80
C THR A 57 6.29 -26.33 1.09
N PHE A 58 5.12 -25.87 0.65
CA PHE A 58 3.85 -26.56 0.83
C PHE A 58 3.79 -27.87 0.05
N CYS A 59 4.33 -27.91 -1.17
CA CYS A 59 4.44 -29.13 -1.95
C CYS A 59 5.31 -30.21 -1.27
N LEU A 60 6.31 -29.80 -0.48
CA LEU A 60 7.16 -30.71 0.29
C LEU A 60 6.54 -31.13 1.62
N LEU A 61 5.76 -30.25 2.26
CA LEU A 61 5.12 -30.50 3.55
C LEU A 61 3.80 -31.26 3.42
N GLU A 62 3.07 -31.07 2.33
CA GLU A 62 1.79 -31.72 2.03
C GLU A 62 1.97 -32.72 0.88
N PRO A 63 2.27 -34.00 1.15
CA PRO A 63 2.58 -35.00 0.12
C PRO A 63 1.40 -35.30 -0.81
N THR A 64 0.18 -34.90 -0.43
CA THR A 64 -1.03 -35.04 -1.26
C THR A 64 -1.24 -33.90 -2.24
N TRP A 65 -0.48 -32.81 -2.13
CA TRP A 65 -0.64 -31.63 -2.99
C TRP A 65 0.37 -31.67 -4.12
N SER A 66 -0.07 -31.36 -5.33
CA SER A 66 0.84 -31.03 -6.42
C SER A 66 1.42 -29.63 -6.23
N TYR A 67 2.52 -29.31 -6.94
CA TYR A 67 3.06 -27.95 -6.93
C TYR A 67 2.03 -26.91 -7.40
N LEU A 68 1.18 -27.29 -8.36
CA LEU A 68 0.12 -26.42 -8.88
C LEU A 68 -0.96 -26.17 -7.82
N ASP A 69 -1.35 -27.19 -7.05
CA ASP A 69 -2.28 -27.05 -5.93
C ASP A 69 -1.72 -26.10 -4.85
N ALA A 70 -0.42 -26.20 -4.56
CA ALA A 70 0.25 -25.33 -3.61
C ALA A 70 0.33 -23.87 -4.11
N VAL A 71 0.62 -23.64 -5.38
CA VAL A 71 0.57 -22.30 -6.00
C VAL A 71 -0.86 -21.75 -5.96
N TYR A 72 -1.85 -22.57 -6.31
CA TYR A 72 -3.25 -22.20 -6.26
C TYR A 72 -3.67 -21.78 -4.85
N PHE A 73 -3.33 -22.57 -3.83
CA PHE A 73 -3.56 -22.22 -2.43
C PHE A 73 -2.94 -20.87 -2.05
N CYS A 74 -1.68 -20.62 -2.42
CA CYS A 74 -1.02 -19.34 -2.15
C CYS A 74 -1.76 -18.17 -2.82
N VAL A 75 -2.11 -18.29 -4.10
CA VAL A 75 -2.78 -17.22 -4.85
C VAL A 75 -4.16 -16.93 -4.29
N ILE A 76 -5.04 -17.93 -4.11
CA ILE A 76 -6.41 -17.70 -3.62
C ILE A 76 -6.41 -17.12 -2.20
N SER A 77 -5.44 -17.51 -1.38
CA SER A 77 -5.35 -17.04 0.00
C SER A 77 -4.81 -15.62 0.08
N LEU A 78 -3.80 -15.29 -0.73
CA LEU A 78 -3.24 -13.93 -0.81
C LEU A 78 -4.20 -12.93 -1.47
N CYS A 79 -4.98 -13.38 -2.45
CA CYS A 79 -6.08 -12.62 -3.04
C CYS A 79 -7.30 -12.54 -2.11
N THR A 80 -7.27 -13.16 -0.92
CA THR A 80 -8.36 -13.22 0.05
C THR A 80 -9.67 -13.82 -0.48
N VAL A 81 -9.60 -14.59 -1.57
CA VAL A 81 -10.76 -15.34 -2.12
C VAL A 81 -11.12 -16.49 -1.20
N GLY A 82 -10.12 -17.29 -0.81
CA GLY A 82 -10.22 -18.26 0.28
C GLY A 82 -11.33 -19.32 0.14
N PHE A 83 -11.37 -20.06 -0.97
CA PHE A 83 -12.37 -21.13 -1.19
C PHE A 83 -12.38 -22.22 -0.10
N GLY A 84 -11.23 -22.49 0.54
CA GLY A 84 -11.12 -23.44 1.66
C GLY A 84 -11.18 -24.92 1.25
N ASP A 85 -11.07 -25.20 -0.04
CA ASP A 85 -10.91 -26.54 -0.63
C ASP A 85 -9.55 -27.15 -0.28
N LEU A 86 -8.49 -26.35 -0.34
CA LEU A 86 -7.14 -26.69 0.11
C LEU A 86 -6.84 -26.00 1.42
N VAL A 87 -6.62 -26.79 2.47
CA VAL A 87 -6.23 -26.30 3.80
C VAL A 87 -5.03 -27.12 4.30
N PRO A 88 -3.89 -26.47 4.60
CA PRO A 88 -2.75 -27.17 5.14
C PRO A 88 -3.06 -27.75 6.52
N ALA A 89 -2.36 -28.82 6.91
CA ALA A 89 -2.50 -29.49 8.21
C ALA A 89 -3.85 -30.18 8.44
N ARG A 90 -4.55 -30.58 7.36
CA ARG A 90 -5.82 -31.31 7.44
C ARG A 90 -5.65 -32.75 7.94
N GLN A 91 -4.49 -33.35 7.71
CA GLN A 91 -4.20 -34.73 8.13
C GLN A 91 -3.87 -34.79 9.63
N ALA A 92 -4.58 -35.65 10.36
CA ALA A 92 -4.55 -35.71 11.83
C ALA A 92 -3.24 -36.25 12.46
N ARG A 93 -2.28 -36.72 11.65
CA ARG A 93 -1.14 -37.53 12.12
C ARG A 93 0.22 -36.81 12.13
N GLN A 94 0.24 -35.47 12.16
CA GLN A 94 1.49 -34.69 12.25
C GLN A 94 1.75 -34.19 13.69
N PRO A 95 2.89 -34.52 14.32
CA PRO A 95 3.18 -34.17 15.71
C PRO A 95 3.38 -32.66 15.96
N LEU A 96 3.48 -31.84 14.92
CA LEU A 96 3.67 -30.38 14.99
C LEU A 96 2.50 -29.56 14.37
N ARG A 97 1.32 -30.16 14.24
CA ARG A 97 0.16 -29.56 13.55
C ARG A 97 -0.20 -28.14 14.02
N GLN A 98 -0.21 -27.91 15.34
CA GLN A 98 -0.54 -26.59 15.92
C GLN A 98 0.46 -25.51 15.49
N LEU A 99 1.76 -25.81 15.56
CA LEU A 99 2.81 -24.86 15.19
C LEU A 99 2.77 -24.55 13.70
N TYR A 100 2.54 -25.56 12.86
CA TYR A 100 2.40 -25.37 11.42
C TYR A 100 1.18 -24.51 11.07
N GLN A 101 0.02 -24.76 11.70
CA GLN A 101 -1.18 -23.94 11.48
C GLN A 101 -0.98 -22.48 11.90
N VAL A 102 -0.29 -22.23 13.02
CA VAL A 102 0.09 -20.87 13.44
C VAL A 102 1.06 -20.24 12.43
N GLY A 103 2.05 -21.00 11.95
CA GLY A 103 3.00 -20.55 10.93
C GLY A 103 2.30 -20.14 9.62
N VAL A 104 1.34 -20.94 9.16
CA VAL A 104 0.51 -20.61 7.99
C VAL A 104 -0.32 -19.36 8.24
N ALA A 105 -0.94 -19.22 9.42
CA ALA A 105 -1.72 -18.02 9.74
C ALA A 105 -0.85 -16.75 9.73
N VAL A 106 0.35 -16.81 10.31
CA VAL A 106 1.32 -15.71 10.29
C VAL A 106 1.77 -15.40 8.86
N TYR A 107 2.05 -16.41 8.05
CA TYR A 107 2.36 -16.25 6.63
C TYR A 107 1.23 -15.55 5.87
N LEU A 108 -0.03 -15.95 6.06
CA LEU A 108 -1.18 -15.32 5.39
C LEU A 108 -1.36 -13.85 5.82
N LEU A 109 -1.22 -13.56 7.11
CA LEU A 109 -1.28 -12.20 7.65
C LEU A 109 -0.18 -11.30 7.04
N LEU A 110 1.07 -11.78 7.03
CA LEU A 110 2.20 -11.08 6.43
C LEU A 110 2.03 -10.94 4.91
N GLY A 111 1.54 -11.99 4.25
CA GLY A 111 1.36 -12.04 2.81
C GLY A 111 0.30 -11.07 2.31
N VAL A 112 -0.88 -11.05 2.95
CA VAL A 112 -1.93 -10.07 2.65
C VAL A 112 -1.43 -8.65 2.91
N THR A 113 -0.71 -8.42 4.00
CA THR A 113 -0.09 -7.11 4.26
C THR A 113 0.87 -6.70 3.14
N GLY A 114 1.71 -7.63 2.65
CA GLY A 114 2.62 -7.40 1.53
C GLY A 114 1.88 -7.07 0.23
N VAL A 115 0.82 -7.81 -0.10
CA VAL A 115 -0.01 -7.56 -1.29
C VAL A 115 -0.73 -6.21 -1.20
N LEU A 116 -1.22 -5.82 -0.02
CA LEU A 116 -1.84 -4.51 0.20
C LEU A 116 -0.83 -3.36 0.02
N LEU A 117 0.40 -3.51 0.51
CA LEU A 117 1.46 -2.52 0.31
C LEU A 117 1.81 -2.37 -1.18
N LEU A 118 1.85 -3.49 -1.92
CA LEU A 118 2.06 -3.48 -3.37
C LEU A 118 0.91 -2.73 -4.08
N ALA A 119 -0.34 -3.01 -3.73
CA ALA A 119 -1.52 -2.35 -4.28
C ALA A 119 -1.55 -0.83 -3.97
N GLN A 120 -1.21 -0.43 -2.74
CA GLN A 120 -1.08 0.98 -2.36
C GLN A 120 0.03 1.69 -3.14
N THR A 121 1.16 1.00 -3.35
CA THR A 121 2.28 1.55 -4.13
C THR A 121 1.87 1.76 -5.59
N PHE A 122 1.15 0.80 -6.18
CA PHE A 122 0.61 0.94 -7.53
C PHE A 122 -0.41 2.08 -7.62
N GLY A 123 -1.36 2.17 -6.70
CA GLY A 123 -2.38 3.24 -6.67
C GLY A 123 -1.75 4.64 -6.59
N HIS A 124 -0.73 4.81 -5.74
CA HIS A 124 -0.02 6.09 -5.63
C HIS A 124 0.76 6.44 -6.90
N VAL A 125 1.35 5.45 -7.58
CA VAL A 125 2.03 5.67 -8.87
C VAL A 125 1.01 5.94 -9.99
N ALA A 126 -0.17 5.31 -9.96
CA ALA A 126 -1.24 5.53 -10.92
C ALA A 126 -1.85 6.95 -10.79
N GLU A 127 -2.00 7.45 -9.56
CA GLU A 127 -2.43 8.82 -9.26
C GLU A 127 -1.48 9.85 -9.88
N LEU A 128 -0.15 9.63 -9.76
CA LEU A 128 0.87 10.47 -10.39
C LEU A 128 0.83 10.47 -11.93
N HIS A 129 0.18 9.47 -12.53
CA HIS A 129 0.02 9.34 -13.99
C HIS A 129 -1.32 9.88 -14.52
N GLY A 130 -2.20 10.43 -13.67
CA GLY A 130 -3.32 11.27 -14.10
C GLY A 130 -4.66 10.57 -14.28
N VAL A 131 -5.09 9.74 -13.32
CA VAL A 131 -6.51 9.33 -13.20
C VAL A 131 -7.16 10.05 -12.02
N PRO A 132 -7.63 11.30 -12.19
CA PRO A 132 -8.44 11.96 -11.19
C PRO A 132 -9.82 11.29 -11.19
N GLY A 133 -10.12 10.47 -10.18
CA GLY A 133 -11.35 9.70 -10.21
C GLY A 133 -11.79 9.02 -8.93
N LEU A 134 -11.59 9.63 -7.75
CA LEU A 134 -12.56 9.56 -6.63
C LEU A 134 -12.23 10.54 -5.47
N ALA A 135 -11.89 11.80 -5.78
CA ALA A 135 -12.05 12.83 -4.76
C ALA A 135 -13.57 13.12 -4.65
N PRO A 136 -14.20 13.04 -3.45
CA PRO A 136 -15.56 13.52 -3.30
C PRO A 136 -15.59 15.00 -3.70
N ALA A 137 -16.54 15.34 -4.58
CA ALA A 137 -16.70 16.69 -5.09
C ALA A 137 -16.78 17.71 -3.93
N PRO A 138 -16.15 18.89 -4.05
CA PRO A 138 -16.35 19.95 -3.08
C PRO A 138 -17.84 20.32 -3.06
N ALA A 139 -18.45 20.21 -1.87
CA ALA A 139 -19.85 20.56 -1.66
C ALA A 139 -20.09 22.04 -2.07
N PRO A 140 -21.11 22.33 -2.88
CA PRO A 140 -21.45 23.71 -3.21
C PRO A 140 -22.27 24.34 -2.08
N GLY A 141 -21.78 25.45 -1.51
CA GLY A 141 -22.65 26.50 -0.95
C GLY A 141 -22.49 26.81 0.55
N GLY A 142 -22.15 28.07 0.81
CA GLY A 142 -22.07 28.76 2.11
C GLY A 142 -20.73 29.50 2.22
N ALA A 143 -20.46 30.65 1.58
CA ALA A 143 -21.24 31.87 1.32
C ALA A 143 -21.55 32.74 2.55
N ASP A 144 -20.54 33.07 3.35
CA ASP A 144 -20.66 34.08 4.41
C ASP A 144 -19.27 34.74 4.61
N GLY A 145 -19.19 36.05 4.43
CA GLY A 145 -17.95 36.77 4.11
C GLY A 145 -17.14 37.30 5.29
N GLU A 146 -15.90 37.70 4.97
CA GLU A 146 -15.13 38.77 5.63
C GLU A 146 -14.03 39.24 4.66
N GLU A 147 -14.43 40.06 3.68
CA GLU A 147 -13.54 40.93 2.91
C GLU A 147 -13.42 42.26 3.67
N GLY A 148 -12.28 42.49 4.31
CA GLY A 148 -12.08 43.62 5.21
C GLY A 148 -10.61 44.02 5.36
N ALA A 149 -10.01 44.43 4.24
CA ALA A 149 -8.99 45.49 4.14
C ALA A 149 -7.79 45.46 5.12
N GLY A 150 -6.66 44.93 4.63
CA GLY A 150 -5.33 45.32 5.10
C GLY A 150 -4.92 46.70 4.56
N LEU A 151 -4.68 47.64 5.48
CA LEU A 151 -3.46 48.45 5.62
C LEU A 151 -2.58 48.67 4.35
N LEU A 152 -2.52 49.91 3.81
CA LEU A 152 -1.34 50.63 3.23
C LEU A 152 -1.80 52.07 2.88
N GLU A 153 -1.69 53.05 3.78
CA GLU A 153 -0.57 53.98 3.96
C GLU A 153 0.22 54.36 2.68
N GLY A 154 0.06 55.61 2.25
CA GLY A 154 1.17 56.46 1.77
C GLY A 154 1.51 56.46 0.28
N ASP A 155 0.91 57.37 -0.50
CA ASP A 155 1.68 58.18 -1.45
C ASP A 155 0.99 59.53 -1.78
N LYS A 156 1.78 60.61 -1.77
CA LYS A 156 1.45 62.02 -2.06
C LYS A 156 2.77 62.68 -2.51
N PRO A 157 2.85 63.74 -3.38
CA PRO A 157 2.00 64.32 -4.44
C PRO A 157 2.82 64.44 -5.79
N PRO A 158 2.62 65.36 -6.80
CA PRO A 158 2.47 66.84 -6.73
C PRO A 158 1.42 67.51 -7.66
N ARG A 159 1.05 68.74 -7.24
CA ARG A 159 0.52 69.93 -7.95
C ARG A 159 0.12 69.90 -9.43
N GLY A 160 -1.08 70.44 -9.68
CA GLY A 160 -1.49 71.26 -10.85
C GLY A 160 -3.01 71.48 -10.77
N GLY A 161 -3.63 72.65 -10.77
CA GLY A 161 -3.25 73.98 -11.21
C GLY A 161 -4.08 74.40 -12.42
N ARG A 162 -5.38 74.75 -12.26
CA ARG A 162 -6.09 75.80 -13.06
C ARG A 162 -7.62 75.84 -12.83
N ARG A 163 -8.07 77.03 -12.43
CA ARG A 163 -9.17 77.89 -12.97
C ARG A 163 -10.50 77.27 -13.42
N GLY A 164 -11.58 77.87 -12.91
CA GLY A 164 -12.57 78.58 -13.75
C GLY A 164 -14.01 78.11 -13.60
N GLY A 165 -14.93 79.06 -13.33
CA GLY A 165 -16.38 78.89 -13.41
C GLY A 165 -17.11 79.63 -12.31
#